data_AF-A0A978V885-F1
#
_entry.id   AF-A0A978V885-F1
#
_cell.length_a   1.000
_cell.length_b   1.000
_cell.length_c   1.000
_cell.angle_alpha   90.00
_cell.angle_beta   90.00
_cell.angle_gamma   90.00
#
_symmetry.space_group_name_H-M   'P 1'
#
loop_
_entity.id
_entity.type
_entity.pdbx_description
1 polymer ?
#
loop_
_entity_poly.entity_id
_entity_poly.type
_entity_poly.pdbx_seq_one_letter_code
_entity_poly.pdbx_strand_id
1 'polypeptide(L)'
;MHSGEADVEGQKVEAEADNFHGLKDLYMEDINVTENIIHCLFFNSPLLERFYLLFSSELDKLIVYAPNLKFMRLYSLDNLQHLEISSAQNLNTIEIGAAFALQRVNISTPNLSHLIISIDGWHFKFDSYLSLLNQVKRLTLLIEACPEEILDTFPFPQFSKVEHLELEMVLGSTIPIHHLPNVLIAAPFLNIFTFEFYKTGHPGACNGLKWLDEYILEKVKVNGHLCQYVKIERGYWYNHEDEFDNQYEKLCVGCAQQLKTKILQVHPHANVILTV
;
A
#
# COMPACT_ATOMS: atom_id res chain seq x y z
N MET A 1 -42.09 -34.26 -41.89
CA MET A 1 -42.89 -33.40 -40.98
C MET A 1 -42.74 -34.05 -39.61
N HIS A 2 -41.87 -33.63 -38.70
CA HIS A 2 -41.64 -32.28 -38.19
C HIS A 2 -40.15 -31.96 -37.98
N SER A 3 -39.71 -30.85 -38.59
CA SER A 3 -38.80 -29.86 -38.00
C SER A 3 -39.51 -29.16 -36.83
N GLY A 4 -38.90 -28.57 -35.80
CA GLY A 4 -37.52 -28.20 -35.49
C GLY A 4 -37.57 -27.51 -34.11
N GLU A 5 -36.56 -26.69 -33.81
CA GLU A 5 -36.45 -25.81 -32.64
C GLU A 5 -35.96 -26.43 -31.33
N ALA A 6 -34.65 -26.61 -31.24
CA ALA A 6 -33.87 -26.38 -30.03
C ALA A 6 -32.40 -26.21 -30.46
N ASP A 7 -31.90 -24.97 -30.52
CA ASP A 7 -30.46 -24.61 -30.48
C ASP A 7 -30.22 -23.13 -30.86
N VAL A 8 -30.86 -22.18 -30.18
CA VAL A 8 -30.56 -20.74 -30.43
C VAL A 8 -30.32 -19.91 -29.16
N GLU A 9 -30.64 -20.43 -27.97
CA GLU A 9 -30.53 -19.64 -26.73
C GLU A 9 -29.18 -19.78 -26.00
N GLY A 10 -28.35 -20.76 -26.35
CA GLY A 10 -27.03 -20.98 -25.72
C GLY A 10 -25.88 -20.15 -26.31
N GLN A 11 -26.05 -19.52 -27.47
CA GLN A 11 -24.97 -18.82 -28.19
C GLN A 11 -24.97 -17.29 -28.03
N LYS A 12 -25.97 -16.72 -27.34
CA LYS A 12 -26.19 -15.26 -27.35
C LYS A 12 -25.56 -14.50 -26.18
N VAL A 13 -24.98 -15.19 -25.20
CA VAL A 13 -24.37 -14.54 -24.01
C VAL A 13 -22.85 -14.41 -24.15
N GLU A 14 -22.21 -15.14 -25.07
CA GLU A 14 -20.75 -15.05 -25.30
C GLU A 14 -20.33 -13.89 -26.23
N ALA A 15 -21.28 -13.21 -26.89
CA ALA A 15 -20.99 -12.25 -27.97
C ALA A 15 -20.91 -10.77 -27.57
N GLU A 16 -21.05 -10.39 -26.30
CA GLU A 16 -20.99 -8.97 -25.87
C GLU A 16 -19.67 -8.56 -25.18
N ALA A 17 -18.75 -9.51 -24.93
CA ALA A 17 -17.44 -9.19 -24.33
C ALA A 17 -16.35 -8.81 -25.36
N ASP A 18 -16.65 -8.85 -26.66
CA ASP A 18 -15.67 -8.76 -27.76
C ASP A 18 -15.15 -7.33 -28.09
N ASN A 19 -15.45 -6.30 -27.28
CA ASN A 19 -15.23 -4.91 -27.70
C ASN A 19 -14.34 -4.04 -26.78
N PHE A 20 -13.48 -4.64 -25.95
CA PHE A 20 -12.58 -3.89 -25.06
C PHE A 20 -11.17 -3.69 -25.62
N HIS A 21 -10.94 -3.88 -26.92
CA HIS A 21 -9.60 -3.76 -27.53
C HIS A 21 -8.90 -2.41 -27.32
N GLY A 22 -9.67 -1.33 -27.12
CA GLY A 22 -9.15 0.01 -26.83
C GLY A 22 -9.03 0.33 -25.33
N LEU A 23 -9.45 -0.56 -24.43
CA LEU A 23 -9.47 -0.32 -22.99
C LEU A 23 -8.05 -0.27 -22.44
N LYS A 24 -7.72 0.83 -21.75
CA LYS A 24 -6.43 1.06 -21.11
C LYS A 24 -6.49 1.01 -19.59
N ASP A 25 -7.64 1.35 -19.04
CA ASP A 25 -7.88 1.44 -17.60
C ASP A 25 -9.11 0.61 -17.28
N LEU A 26 -8.97 -0.36 -16.38
CA LEU A 26 -10.07 -1.18 -15.91
C LEU A 26 -10.15 -1.04 -14.39
N TYR A 27 -11.27 -0.53 -13.93
CA TYR A 27 -11.56 -0.32 -12.52
C TYR A 27 -12.78 -1.14 -12.12
N MET A 28 -12.62 -1.98 -11.11
CA MET A 28 -13.63 -2.89 -10.60
C MET A 28 -13.65 -2.78 -9.08
N GLU A 29 -14.80 -2.42 -8.53
CA GLU A 29 -14.98 -2.14 -7.11
C GLU A 29 -16.32 -2.73 -6.65
N ASP A 30 -16.31 -3.44 -5.53
CA ASP A 30 -17.51 -4.05 -4.92
C ASP A 30 -18.28 -4.94 -5.92
N ILE A 31 -17.52 -5.71 -6.70
CA ILE A 31 -18.06 -6.69 -7.64
C ILE A 31 -17.48 -8.06 -7.38
N ASN A 32 -18.37 -9.07 -7.40
CA ASN A 32 -17.95 -10.46 -7.34
C ASN A 32 -17.51 -10.93 -8.73
N VAL A 33 -16.23 -11.22 -8.86
CA VAL A 33 -15.62 -11.69 -10.11
C VAL A 33 -14.92 -13.03 -9.87
N THR A 34 -15.10 -13.94 -10.82
CA THR A 34 -14.42 -15.24 -10.83
C THR A 34 -13.14 -15.18 -11.67
N GLU A 35 -12.25 -16.17 -11.53
CA GLU A 35 -11.03 -16.31 -12.34
C GLU A 35 -11.35 -16.24 -13.86
N ASN A 36 -12.44 -16.88 -14.29
CA ASN A 36 -12.85 -16.91 -15.69
C ASN A 36 -13.24 -15.52 -16.22
N ILE A 37 -13.96 -14.73 -15.43
CA ILE A 37 -14.36 -13.36 -15.83
C ILE A 37 -13.12 -12.50 -16.00
N ILE A 38 -12.20 -12.53 -15.03
CA ILE A 38 -10.93 -11.79 -15.11
C ILE A 38 -10.10 -12.22 -16.33
N HIS A 39 -10.00 -13.52 -16.58
CA HIS A 39 -9.29 -14.05 -17.74
C HIS A 39 -9.88 -13.54 -19.07
N CYS A 40 -11.22 -13.59 -19.21
CA CYS A 40 -11.91 -13.04 -20.38
C CYS A 40 -11.68 -11.52 -20.53
N LEU A 41 -11.68 -10.76 -19.43
CA LEU A 41 -11.43 -9.32 -19.47
C LEU A 41 -10.02 -9.01 -19.96
N PHE A 42 -9.00 -9.72 -19.48
CA PHE A 42 -7.63 -9.53 -19.96
C PHE A 42 -7.46 -9.94 -21.42
N PHE A 43 -8.07 -11.06 -21.82
CA PHE A 43 -8.03 -11.53 -23.21
C PHE A 43 -8.63 -10.51 -24.19
N ASN A 44 -9.75 -9.89 -23.81
CA ASN A 44 -10.45 -8.91 -24.64
C ASN A 44 -9.90 -7.47 -24.49
N SER A 45 -8.95 -7.25 -23.58
CA SER A 45 -8.34 -5.93 -23.31
C SER A 45 -6.81 -5.95 -23.50
N PRO A 46 -6.29 -6.28 -24.70
CA PRO A 46 -4.85 -6.42 -24.94
C PRO A 46 -4.04 -5.14 -24.71
N LEU A 47 -4.67 -3.96 -24.76
CA LEU A 47 -4.04 -2.65 -24.52
C LEU A 47 -4.12 -2.19 -23.06
N LEU A 48 -4.60 -3.02 -22.14
CA LEU A 48 -4.80 -2.64 -20.75
C LEU A 48 -3.45 -2.25 -20.10
N GLU A 49 -3.40 -1.02 -19.59
CA GLU A 49 -2.23 -0.43 -18.94
C GLU A 49 -2.40 -0.35 -17.42
N ARG A 50 -3.64 -0.22 -16.91
CA ARG A 50 -3.93 -0.07 -15.48
C ARG A 50 -5.11 -0.95 -15.07
N PHE A 51 -4.92 -1.69 -13.99
CA PHE A 51 -5.93 -2.60 -13.46
C PHE A 51 -6.16 -2.33 -11.98
N TYR A 52 -7.43 -2.19 -11.59
CA TYR A 52 -7.86 -2.02 -10.21
C TYR A 52 -8.94 -3.04 -9.92
N LEU A 53 -8.72 -3.84 -8.88
CA LEU A 53 -9.72 -4.74 -8.33
C LEU A 53 -9.79 -4.51 -6.82
N LEU A 54 -10.92 -3.98 -6.37
CA LEU A 54 -11.16 -3.58 -4.98
C LEU A 54 -12.41 -4.28 -4.45
N PHE A 55 -12.40 -4.68 -3.18
CA PHE A 55 -13.56 -5.21 -2.45
C PHE A 55 -14.24 -6.37 -3.20
N SER A 56 -13.52 -7.46 -3.45
CA SER A 56 -14.07 -8.65 -4.09
C SER A 56 -13.89 -9.86 -3.19
N SER A 57 -14.99 -10.56 -2.94
CA SER A 57 -15.05 -11.69 -2.01
C SER A 57 -15.00 -13.06 -2.69
N GLU A 58 -15.27 -13.18 -4.00
CA GLU A 58 -15.36 -14.49 -4.66
C GLU A 58 -14.06 -14.98 -5.30
N LEU A 59 -13.05 -14.11 -5.42
CA LEU A 59 -11.81 -14.43 -6.11
C LEU A 59 -10.77 -15.05 -5.17
N ASP A 60 -10.55 -16.36 -5.27
CA ASP A 60 -9.53 -17.09 -4.50
C ASP A 60 -8.16 -17.14 -5.19
N LYS A 61 -8.16 -17.05 -6.53
CA LYS A 61 -6.97 -17.11 -7.37
C LYS A 61 -7.04 -16.08 -8.49
N LEU A 62 -5.97 -15.32 -8.65
CA LEU A 62 -5.79 -14.34 -9.71
C LEU A 62 -4.55 -14.67 -10.53
N ILE A 63 -4.76 -14.99 -11.81
CA ILE A 63 -3.68 -15.06 -12.81
C ILE A 63 -3.81 -13.88 -13.77
N VAL A 64 -2.76 -13.09 -13.89
CA VAL A 64 -2.75 -11.88 -14.72
C VAL A 64 -2.07 -12.17 -16.06
N TYR A 65 -2.85 -12.02 -17.14
CA TYR A 65 -2.41 -12.13 -18.53
C TYR A 65 -2.55 -10.81 -19.29
N ALA A 66 -1.79 -9.79 -18.88
CA ALA A 66 -1.88 -8.44 -19.44
C ALA A 66 -0.48 -7.91 -19.80
N PRO A 67 0.00 -8.10 -21.04
CA PRO A 67 1.39 -7.78 -21.42
C PRO A 67 1.71 -6.27 -21.40
N ASN A 68 0.70 -5.43 -21.60
CA ASN A 68 0.83 -3.97 -21.59
C ASN A 68 0.58 -3.34 -20.22
N LEU A 69 0.26 -4.15 -19.19
CA LEU A 69 -0.04 -3.66 -17.86
C LEU A 69 1.18 -2.96 -17.27
N LYS A 70 0.99 -1.74 -16.78
CA LYS A 70 2.01 -0.87 -16.17
C LYS A 70 1.79 -0.72 -14.67
N PHE A 71 0.54 -0.71 -14.25
CA PHE A 71 0.12 -0.52 -12.87
C PHE A 71 -0.99 -1.50 -12.51
N MET A 72 -0.91 -2.06 -11.31
CA MET A 72 -1.94 -2.94 -10.77
C MET A 72 -2.22 -2.60 -9.31
N ARG A 73 -3.50 -2.50 -8.94
CA ARG A 73 -3.94 -2.34 -7.56
C ARG A 73 -4.95 -3.43 -7.20
N LEU A 74 -4.66 -4.13 -6.11
CA LEU A 74 -5.50 -5.14 -5.50
C LEU A 74 -5.76 -4.71 -4.05
N TYR A 75 -7.01 -4.53 -3.66
CA TYR A 75 -7.34 -4.02 -2.33
C TYR A 75 -8.56 -4.72 -1.73
N SER A 76 -8.49 -5.13 -0.47
CA SER A 76 -9.62 -5.77 0.24
C SER A 76 -10.18 -6.97 -0.53
N LEU A 77 -9.32 -7.95 -0.78
CA LEU A 77 -9.66 -9.19 -1.51
C LEU A 77 -9.67 -10.37 -0.54
N ASP A 78 -10.74 -10.46 0.26
CA ASP A 78 -10.81 -11.31 1.47
C ASP A 78 -10.44 -12.77 1.25
N ASN A 79 -10.80 -13.32 0.08
CA ASN A 79 -10.57 -14.74 -0.23
C ASN A 79 -9.36 -14.98 -1.13
N LEU A 80 -8.66 -13.95 -1.61
CA LEU A 80 -7.55 -14.12 -2.54
C LEU A 80 -6.34 -14.78 -1.85
N GLN A 81 -6.06 -16.01 -2.24
CA GLN A 81 -4.96 -16.83 -1.69
C GLN A 81 -3.75 -16.91 -2.62
N HIS A 82 -3.99 -16.79 -3.93
CA HIS A 82 -3.00 -17.04 -4.95
C HIS A 82 -2.96 -15.90 -5.98
N LEU A 83 -1.81 -15.25 -6.09
CA LEU A 83 -1.53 -14.23 -7.10
C LEU A 83 -0.38 -14.69 -8.00
N GLU A 84 -0.64 -14.78 -9.30
CA GLU A 84 0.35 -15.11 -10.32
C GLU A 84 0.40 -14.07 -11.44
N ILE A 85 1.61 -13.59 -11.73
CA ILE A 85 1.88 -12.67 -12.85
C ILE A 85 3.13 -13.12 -13.58
N SER A 86 2.97 -13.62 -14.80
CA SER A 86 4.07 -14.17 -15.61
C SER A 86 4.27 -13.46 -16.96
N SER A 87 3.30 -12.66 -17.40
CA SER A 87 3.27 -12.09 -18.76
C SER A 87 3.26 -10.56 -18.82
N ALA A 88 3.21 -9.87 -17.68
CA ALA A 88 3.14 -8.41 -17.61
C ALA A 88 4.55 -7.76 -17.62
N GLN A 89 5.22 -7.77 -18.77
CA GLN A 89 6.60 -7.27 -18.88
C GLN A 89 6.73 -5.78 -18.57
N ASN A 90 5.69 -4.99 -18.84
CA ASN A 90 5.70 -3.54 -18.62
C ASN A 90 5.29 -3.13 -17.19
N LEU A 91 4.96 -4.10 -16.34
CA LEU A 91 4.45 -3.85 -14.99
C LEU A 91 5.58 -3.28 -14.14
N ASN A 92 5.41 -2.03 -13.71
CA ASN A 92 6.41 -1.30 -12.95
C ASN A 92 6.00 -1.07 -11.49
N THR A 93 4.69 -1.04 -11.23
CA THR A 93 4.11 -0.76 -9.92
C THR A 93 3.01 -1.74 -9.61
N ILE A 94 3.05 -2.30 -8.40
CA ILE A 94 1.99 -3.13 -7.84
C ILE A 94 1.63 -2.59 -6.46
N GLU A 95 0.35 -2.42 -6.23
CA GLU A 95 -0.23 -2.12 -4.94
C GLU A 95 -1.08 -3.30 -4.47
N ILE A 96 -0.79 -3.82 -3.29
CA ILE A 96 -1.55 -4.90 -2.65
C ILE A 96 -1.88 -4.44 -1.24
N GLY A 97 -3.15 -4.17 -0.98
CA GLY A 97 -3.62 -3.84 0.37
C GLY A 97 -4.77 -4.73 0.82
N ALA A 98 -4.94 -4.86 2.12
CA ALA A 98 -6.03 -5.63 2.72
C ALA A 98 -6.29 -7.02 2.10
N ALA A 99 -5.22 -7.76 1.85
CA ALA A 99 -5.28 -9.07 1.20
C ALA A 99 -4.95 -10.17 2.24
N PHE A 100 -5.87 -10.36 3.18
CA PHE A 100 -5.71 -11.17 4.40
C PHE A 100 -5.35 -12.64 4.15
N ALA A 101 -5.74 -13.19 3.00
CA ALA A 101 -5.61 -14.62 2.71
C ALA A 101 -4.41 -14.98 1.82
N LEU A 102 -3.58 -14.02 1.39
CA LEU A 102 -2.51 -14.27 0.43
C LEU A 102 -1.44 -15.22 0.97
N GLN A 103 -1.43 -16.44 0.44
CA GLN A 103 -0.46 -17.49 0.79
C GLN A 103 0.65 -17.64 -0.24
N ARG A 104 0.38 -17.30 -1.49
CA ARG A 104 1.33 -17.48 -2.60
C ARG A 104 1.29 -16.29 -3.54
N VAL A 105 2.41 -15.60 -3.64
CA VAL A 105 2.63 -14.53 -4.63
C VAL A 105 3.79 -14.92 -5.52
N ASN A 106 3.48 -15.18 -6.79
CA ASN A 106 4.45 -15.55 -7.81
C ASN A 106 4.44 -14.53 -8.94
N ILE A 107 5.33 -13.56 -8.87
CA ILE A 107 5.37 -12.44 -9.80
C ILE A 107 6.75 -12.40 -10.44
N SER A 108 6.80 -12.66 -11.74
CA SER A 108 8.01 -12.64 -12.54
C SER A 108 7.87 -11.54 -13.59
N THR A 109 8.23 -10.32 -13.19
CA THR A 109 8.12 -9.11 -14.02
C THR A 109 9.42 -8.32 -13.93
N PRO A 110 10.27 -8.31 -14.99
CA PRO A 110 11.63 -7.79 -14.90
C PRO A 110 11.71 -6.28 -14.66
N ASN A 111 10.63 -5.54 -14.97
CA ASN A 111 10.56 -4.09 -14.82
C ASN A 111 9.87 -3.65 -13.53
N LEU A 112 9.47 -4.57 -12.64
CA LEU A 112 8.86 -4.19 -11.37
C LEU A 112 9.87 -3.45 -10.51
N SER A 113 9.57 -2.19 -10.22
CA SER A 113 10.47 -1.30 -9.50
C SER A 113 9.86 -0.76 -8.22
N HIS A 114 8.52 -0.69 -8.15
CA HIS A 114 7.77 -0.16 -7.02
C HIS A 114 6.75 -1.17 -6.53
N LEU A 115 6.81 -1.47 -5.24
CA LEU A 115 5.82 -2.28 -4.53
C LEU A 115 5.21 -1.44 -3.42
N ILE A 116 3.88 -1.42 -3.36
CA ILE A 116 3.10 -0.78 -2.32
C ILE A 116 2.35 -1.90 -1.59
N ILE A 117 2.54 -2.02 -0.28
CA ILE A 117 1.88 -3.05 0.53
C ILE A 117 1.17 -2.39 1.70
N SER A 118 -0.10 -2.74 1.92
CA SER A 118 -0.76 -2.44 3.19
C SER A 118 -0.44 -3.48 4.25
N ILE A 119 -0.10 -3.01 5.45
CA ILE A 119 0.09 -3.78 6.66
C ILE A 119 -1.14 -3.55 7.53
N ASP A 120 -2.01 -4.55 7.58
CA ASP A 120 -3.29 -4.52 8.26
C ASP A 120 -3.43 -5.67 9.27
N GLY A 121 -3.09 -5.35 10.53
CA GLY A 121 -3.42 -6.21 11.67
C GLY A 121 -2.73 -7.59 11.70
N TRP A 122 -3.44 -8.55 12.29
CA TRP A 122 -2.87 -9.81 12.82
C TRP A 122 -2.55 -10.89 11.77
N HIS A 123 -3.03 -10.72 10.54
CA HIS A 123 -2.92 -11.74 9.51
C HIS A 123 -1.87 -11.44 8.46
N PHE A 124 -1.34 -10.21 8.43
CA PHE A 124 -0.32 -9.81 7.47
C PHE A 124 0.99 -10.59 7.71
N LYS A 125 1.59 -11.10 6.62
CA LYS A 125 2.85 -11.86 6.64
C LYS A 125 3.71 -11.47 5.46
N PHE A 126 4.96 -11.08 5.72
CA PHE A 126 5.92 -10.77 4.68
C PHE A 126 6.36 -11.98 3.85
N ASP A 127 6.27 -13.20 4.39
CA ASP A 127 6.73 -14.43 3.74
C ASP A 127 6.18 -14.58 2.31
N SER A 128 4.89 -14.27 2.13
CA SER A 128 4.22 -14.30 0.83
C SER A 128 4.83 -13.33 -0.18
N TYR A 129 5.48 -12.25 0.26
CA TYR A 129 6.03 -11.18 -0.58
C TYR A 129 7.56 -11.20 -0.70
N LEU A 130 8.27 -12.15 -0.07
CA LEU A 130 9.74 -12.14 -0.03
C LEU A 130 10.40 -12.14 -1.41
N SER A 131 9.81 -12.84 -2.38
CA SER A 131 10.29 -12.86 -3.77
C SER A 131 10.21 -11.46 -4.40
N LEU A 132 9.10 -10.75 -4.18
CA LEU A 132 8.86 -9.38 -4.65
C LEU A 132 9.78 -8.36 -3.98
N LEU A 133 9.92 -8.44 -2.66
CA LEU A 133 10.75 -7.52 -1.89
C LEU A 133 12.23 -7.58 -2.33
N ASN A 134 12.68 -8.74 -2.80
CA ASN A 134 14.03 -8.95 -3.30
C ASN A 134 14.23 -8.55 -4.78
N GLN A 135 13.23 -8.00 -5.45
CA GLN A 135 13.37 -7.47 -6.82
C GLN A 135 13.14 -5.95 -6.93
N VAL A 136 12.37 -5.35 -6.03
CA VAL A 136 12.01 -3.94 -6.12
C VAL A 136 13.07 -3.00 -5.55
N LYS A 137 13.08 -1.77 -6.08
CA LYS A 137 13.94 -0.67 -5.62
C LYS A 137 13.22 0.33 -4.75
N ARG A 138 11.91 0.48 -4.95
CA ARG A 138 11.03 1.34 -4.16
C ARG A 138 10.00 0.48 -3.44
N LEU A 139 9.87 0.68 -2.13
CA LEU A 139 8.88 0.03 -1.28
C LEU A 139 8.09 1.10 -0.55
N THR A 140 6.78 1.04 -0.66
CA THR A 140 5.86 1.83 0.16
C THR A 140 5.13 0.87 1.10
N LEU A 141 5.23 1.11 2.41
CA LEU A 141 4.46 0.40 3.41
C LEU A 141 3.33 1.32 3.88
N LEU A 142 2.10 0.96 3.49
CA LEU A 142 0.89 1.58 4.00
C LEU A 142 0.56 0.90 5.33
N ILE A 143 0.39 1.66 6.39
CA ILE A 143 0.11 1.11 7.72
C ILE A 143 -1.31 1.48 8.06
N GLU A 144 -2.17 0.47 8.12
CA GLU A 144 -3.61 0.60 8.26
C GLU A 144 -4.08 -0.19 9.50
N ALA A 145 -4.68 0.50 10.46
CA ALA A 145 -5.33 -0.08 11.64
C ALA A 145 -4.51 -1.17 12.36
N CYS A 146 -3.18 -1.07 12.39
CA CYS A 146 -2.30 -2.06 13.01
C CYS A 146 -2.12 -1.77 14.51
N PRO A 147 -2.57 -2.66 15.42
CA PRO A 147 -2.28 -2.55 16.85
C PRO A 147 -0.77 -2.55 17.14
N GLU A 148 -0.36 -1.75 18.11
CA GLU A 148 1.05 -1.62 18.54
C GLU A 148 1.70 -2.97 18.88
N GLU A 149 0.97 -3.85 19.56
CA GLU A 149 1.41 -5.19 19.97
C GLU A 149 1.87 -6.07 18.80
N ILE A 150 1.33 -5.83 17.60
CA ILE A 150 1.69 -6.58 16.39
C ILE A 150 3.02 -6.08 15.84
N LEU A 151 3.26 -4.77 15.86
CA LEU A 151 4.51 -4.18 15.38
C LEU A 151 5.71 -4.58 16.25
N ASP A 152 5.51 -4.76 17.56
CA ASP A 152 6.51 -5.31 18.48
C ASP A 152 6.99 -6.71 18.09
N THR A 153 6.08 -7.51 17.54
CA THR A 153 6.36 -8.89 17.16
C THR A 153 6.64 -9.06 15.68
N PHE A 154 6.55 -7.99 14.89
CA PHE A 154 6.63 -8.06 13.44
C PHE A 154 8.07 -8.20 12.94
N PRO A 155 8.47 -9.37 12.41
CA PRO A 155 9.81 -9.52 11.86
C PRO A 155 9.86 -8.90 10.48
N PHE A 156 10.47 -7.72 10.36
CA PHE A 156 10.77 -7.13 9.05
C PHE A 156 11.85 -7.98 8.35
N PRO A 157 11.58 -8.53 7.16
CA PRO A 157 12.61 -9.22 6.40
C PRO A 157 13.62 -8.21 5.87
N GLN A 158 14.79 -8.69 5.46
CA GLN A 158 15.76 -7.82 4.82
C GLN A 158 15.27 -7.38 3.43
N PHE A 159 15.11 -6.07 3.24
CA PHE A 159 14.82 -5.40 1.99
C PHE A 159 16.10 -5.18 1.17
N SER A 160 16.67 -6.29 0.69
CA SER A 160 18.05 -6.34 0.15
C SER A 160 18.33 -5.50 -1.11
N LYS A 161 17.29 -4.99 -1.78
CA LYS A 161 17.44 -4.12 -2.97
C LYS A 161 16.69 -2.79 -2.87
N VAL A 162 16.01 -2.54 -1.76
CA VAL A 162 15.23 -1.32 -1.59
C VAL A 162 16.16 -0.14 -1.35
N GLU A 163 16.14 0.79 -2.31
CA GLU A 163 16.88 2.06 -2.30
C GLU A 163 15.98 3.21 -1.81
N HIS A 164 14.66 3.10 -2.00
CA HIS A 164 13.67 4.08 -1.55
C HIS A 164 12.60 3.38 -0.72
N LEU A 165 12.54 3.72 0.57
CA LEU A 165 11.47 3.27 1.48
C LEU A 165 10.55 4.45 1.81
N GLU A 166 9.25 4.22 1.67
CA GLU A 166 8.20 5.15 2.01
C GLU A 166 7.29 4.50 3.05
N LEU A 167 7.03 5.22 4.14
CA LEU A 167 6.07 4.81 5.16
C LEU A 167 4.91 5.78 5.13
N GLU A 168 3.73 5.25 4.81
CA GLU A 168 2.49 6.02 4.83
C GLU A 168 1.62 5.49 5.96
N MET A 169 1.28 6.37 6.90
CA MET A 169 0.41 6.03 8.01
C MET A 169 -1.00 6.52 7.73
N VAL A 170 -1.95 5.57 7.64
CA VAL A 170 -3.37 5.85 7.47
C VAL A 170 -4.05 5.89 8.84
N LEU A 171 -5.16 6.62 8.95
CA LEU A 171 -5.96 6.84 10.15
C LEU A 171 -6.03 5.70 11.19
N GLY A 172 -5.95 6.08 12.46
CA GLY A 172 -6.08 5.15 13.60
C GLY A 172 -4.85 4.27 13.82
N SER A 173 -3.93 4.24 12.85
CA SER A 173 -2.66 3.53 12.97
C SER A 173 -1.67 4.37 13.76
N THR A 174 -1.09 3.76 14.77
CA THR A 174 0.15 4.24 15.39
C THR A 174 1.21 3.21 15.07
N ILE A 175 2.20 3.55 14.24
CA ILE A 175 3.52 2.94 14.41
C ILE A 175 4.17 3.72 15.53
N PRO A 176 4.42 3.09 16.68
CA PRO A 176 5.33 3.69 17.62
C PRO A 176 6.67 3.95 16.92
N ILE A 177 7.17 5.18 17.01
CA ILE A 177 8.44 5.59 16.38
C ILE A 177 9.61 4.68 16.80
N HIS A 178 9.51 3.99 17.94
CA HIS A 178 10.51 3.02 18.38
C HIS A 178 10.63 1.77 17.48
N HIS A 179 9.66 1.49 16.60
CA HIS A 179 9.79 0.46 15.56
C HIS A 179 10.50 0.94 14.31
N LEU A 180 10.56 2.25 14.08
CA LEU A 180 11.20 2.78 12.89
C LEU A 180 12.64 2.28 12.70
N PRO A 181 13.49 2.21 13.75
CA PRO A 181 14.81 1.59 13.64
C PRO A 181 14.78 0.17 13.06
N ASN A 182 13.82 -0.68 13.41
CA ASN A 182 13.73 -2.04 12.88
C ASN A 182 13.42 -2.03 11.38
N VAL A 183 12.51 -1.17 10.94
CA VAL A 183 12.19 -1.01 9.51
C VAL A 183 13.40 -0.49 8.73
N LEU A 184 14.13 0.47 9.30
CA LEU A 184 15.33 1.03 8.68
C LEU A 184 16.46 0.01 8.62
N ILE A 185 16.69 -0.76 9.68
CA ILE A 185 17.69 -1.83 9.71
C ILE A 185 17.37 -2.90 8.66
N ALA A 186 16.09 -3.17 8.42
CA ALA A 186 15.65 -4.06 7.35
C ALA A 186 16.01 -3.56 5.95
N ALA A 187 16.22 -2.26 5.73
CA ALA A 187 16.62 -1.68 4.44
C ALA A 187 18.11 -1.24 4.42
N PRO A 188 19.09 -2.14 4.28
CA PRO A 188 20.51 -1.80 4.37
C PRO A 188 21.05 -0.94 3.22
N PHE A 189 20.34 -0.85 2.09
CA PHE A 189 20.74 -0.07 0.91
C PHE A 189 19.90 1.21 0.73
N LEU A 190 19.28 1.66 1.81
CA LEU A 190 18.36 2.79 1.80
C LEU A 190 19.08 4.11 1.45
N ASN A 191 18.67 4.70 0.33
CA ASN A 191 19.14 6.01 -0.14
C ASN A 191 18.11 7.10 0.15
N ILE A 192 16.82 6.79 0.06
CA ILE A 192 15.74 7.75 0.27
C ILE A 192 14.76 7.16 1.27
N PHE A 193 14.51 7.89 2.35
CA PHE A 193 13.45 7.57 3.30
C PHE A 193 12.39 8.67 3.27
N THR A 194 11.16 8.29 2.98
CA THR A 194 9.98 9.17 3.01
C THR A 194 9.03 8.71 4.11
N PHE A 195 8.52 9.64 4.89
CA PHE A 195 7.52 9.38 5.91
C PHE A 195 6.37 10.36 5.71
N GLU A 196 5.17 9.81 5.55
CA GLU A 196 3.94 10.56 5.34
C GLU A 196 2.87 10.10 6.34
N PHE A 197 2.10 11.06 6.86
CA PHE A 197 1.06 10.80 7.83
C PHE A 197 -0.28 11.37 7.35
N TYR A 198 -1.24 10.49 7.05
CA TYR A 198 -2.55 10.85 6.52
C TYR A 198 -3.61 10.87 7.64
N LYS A 199 -3.96 12.06 8.15
CA LYS A 199 -5.05 12.23 9.13
C LYS A 199 -6.34 12.71 8.45
N THR A 200 -7.32 11.83 8.29
CA THR A 200 -8.71 12.14 7.87
C THR A 200 -9.75 11.89 8.99
N GLY A 201 -9.49 12.31 10.24
CA GLY A 201 -10.38 12.02 11.38
C GLY A 201 -9.63 11.98 12.71
N HIS A 202 -10.18 12.59 13.76
CA HIS A 202 -9.43 13.06 14.92
C HIS A 202 -9.72 12.25 16.19
N PRO A 203 -8.73 11.55 16.80
CA PRO A 203 -8.69 11.34 18.24
C PRO A 203 -7.82 12.44 18.86
N GLY A 204 -8.33 13.13 19.88
CA GLY A 204 -7.71 14.34 20.41
C GLY A 204 -6.46 14.14 21.25
N ALA A 205 -5.53 15.09 21.08
CA ALA A 205 -4.73 15.82 22.07
C ALA A 205 -3.90 15.07 23.14
N CYS A 206 -4.04 13.75 23.30
CA CYS A 206 -3.64 13.10 24.55
C CYS A 206 -2.48 12.10 24.42
N ASN A 207 -2.14 11.62 23.23
CA ASN A 207 -1.16 10.53 23.11
C ASN A 207 0.19 10.95 22.52
N GLY A 208 0.25 11.92 21.60
CA GLY A 208 1.52 12.34 20.99
C GLY A 208 2.47 13.05 21.96
N LEU A 209 1.93 13.89 22.84
CA LEU A 209 2.72 14.65 23.83
C LEU A 209 3.04 13.85 25.08
N LYS A 210 2.12 13.03 25.60
CA LYS A 210 2.40 12.08 26.70
C LYS A 210 3.53 11.11 26.33
N TRP A 211 3.56 10.65 25.08
CA TRP A 211 4.57 9.74 24.58
C TRP A 211 5.98 10.37 24.49
N LEU A 212 6.08 11.67 24.14
CA LEU A 212 7.36 12.39 24.16
C LEU A 212 7.89 12.60 25.58
N ASP A 213 7.01 12.80 26.57
CA ASP A 213 7.38 13.02 27.97
C ASP A 213 7.81 11.72 28.69
N GLU A 214 7.23 10.56 28.34
CA GLU A 214 7.54 9.28 29.01
C GLU A 214 8.88 8.65 28.56
N TYR A 215 9.32 8.91 27.32
CA TYR A 215 10.46 8.18 26.73
C TYR A 215 11.67 9.04 26.33
N ILE A 216 11.61 10.38 26.51
CA ILE A 216 12.81 11.24 26.52
C ILE A 216 13.32 11.34 27.96
N LEU A 217 13.94 10.26 28.44
CA LEU A 217 14.65 10.28 29.71
C LEU A 217 15.90 11.19 29.62
N GLU A 218 15.89 12.18 30.51
CA GLU A 218 16.90 13.21 30.79
C GLU A 218 16.90 14.48 29.91
N LYS A 219 16.12 15.47 30.38
CA LYS A 219 16.38 16.92 30.31
C LYS A 219 16.95 17.41 28.97
N VAL A 220 16.12 17.40 27.93
CA VAL A 220 16.18 18.53 26.99
C VAL A 220 15.62 19.74 27.74
N LYS A 221 16.48 20.44 28.49
CA LYS A 221 16.23 21.85 28.77
C LYS A 221 16.22 22.53 27.41
N VAL A 222 15.03 22.67 26.83
CA VAL A 222 14.79 23.57 25.71
C VAL A 222 15.05 24.95 26.28
N ASN A 223 16.30 25.40 26.19
CA ASN A 223 16.68 26.77 26.49
C ASN A 223 15.85 27.68 25.57
N GLY A 224 14.76 28.25 26.08
CA GLY A 224 14.12 29.46 25.57
C GLY A 224 13.86 29.56 24.06
N HIS A 225 13.73 28.47 23.31
CA HIS A 225 13.51 28.52 21.87
C HIS A 225 12.04 28.26 21.53
N LEU A 226 11.42 29.31 20.98
CA LEU A 226 10.11 29.28 20.33
C LEU A 226 10.07 28.15 19.30
N CYS A 227 9.29 27.11 19.57
CA CYS A 227 8.99 26.07 18.59
C CYS A 227 8.31 26.72 17.38
N GLN A 228 9.01 26.76 16.24
CA GLN A 228 8.41 27.09 14.96
C GLN A 228 7.68 25.84 14.45
N TYR A 229 6.43 25.99 14.04
CA TYR A 229 5.62 24.91 13.51
C TYR A 229 5.76 24.86 11.98
N VAL A 230 5.93 23.67 11.39
CA VAL A 230 5.78 23.49 9.95
C VAL A 230 4.30 23.53 9.60
N LYS A 231 3.91 24.35 8.62
CA LYS A 231 2.57 24.43 8.05
C LYS A 231 2.57 23.56 6.78
N ILE A 232 1.66 22.60 6.69
CA ILE A 232 1.43 21.83 5.47
C ILE A 232 0.10 22.26 4.86
N GLU A 233 0.09 22.41 3.53
CA GLU A 233 -1.09 22.74 2.74
C GLU A 233 -1.73 21.45 2.22
N ARG A 234 -3.04 21.29 2.44
CA ARG A 234 -3.82 20.14 1.97
C ARG A 234 -4.11 20.25 0.47
N GLY A 235 -3.91 19.15 -0.25
CA GLY A 235 -4.68 18.83 -1.46
C GLY A 235 -5.99 18.14 -1.06
N TYR A 236 -7.13 18.66 -1.51
CA TYR A 236 -8.46 18.14 -1.15
C TYR A 236 -8.93 17.05 -2.13
N TRP A 237 -9.55 15.99 -1.60
CA TRP A 237 -10.52 15.17 -2.31
C TRP A 237 -11.76 14.90 -1.43
N TYR A 238 -12.91 15.29 -1.99
CA TYR A 238 -14.34 15.05 -1.69
C TYR A 238 -14.96 15.16 -0.27
N ASN A 239 -15.78 16.21 -0.13
CA ASN A 239 -17.14 16.36 0.42
C ASN A 239 -17.62 15.42 1.55
N HIS A 240 -17.64 15.96 2.78
CA HIS A 240 -18.90 16.15 3.51
C HIS A 240 -18.78 17.36 4.43
N GLU A 241 -19.81 18.21 4.40
CA GLU A 241 -19.95 19.40 5.24
C GLU A 241 -20.26 18.99 6.67
N ASP A 242 -19.25 19.04 7.55
CA ASP A 242 -19.46 19.17 8.99
C ASP A 242 -18.46 20.21 9.51
N GLU A 243 -18.99 21.22 10.22
CA GLU A 243 -18.22 22.23 10.95
C GLU A 243 -17.40 21.55 12.07
N PHE A 244 -16.16 21.15 11.75
CA PHE A 244 -15.21 20.72 12.76
C PHE A 244 -14.27 21.86 13.14
N ASP A 245 -14.35 22.24 14.42
CA ASP A 245 -13.41 23.11 15.11
C ASP A 245 -11.96 22.70 14.82
N ASN A 246 -11.21 23.64 14.27
CA ASN A 246 -9.82 23.50 13.85
C ASN A 246 -8.88 23.26 15.04
N GLN A 247 -8.64 22.00 15.41
CA GLN A 247 -7.52 21.63 16.29
C GLN A 247 -6.56 20.69 15.56
N TYR A 248 -5.46 21.28 15.10
CA TYR A 248 -4.36 20.58 14.42
C TYR A 248 -3.28 20.19 15.44
N GLU A 249 -2.95 18.91 15.53
CA GLU A 249 -1.66 18.50 16.08
C GLU A 249 -0.63 18.53 14.96
N LYS A 250 0.42 19.33 15.17
CA LYS A 250 1.57 19.42 14.27
C LYS A 250 2.72 18.66 14.90
N LEU A 251 3.39 17.80 14.13
CA LEU A 251 4.72 17.32 14.53
C LEU A 251 5.60 18.56 14.71
N CYS A 252 6.04 18.83 15.95
CA CYS A 252 6.85 20.01 16.17
C CYS A 252 8.22 19.81 15.50
N VAL A 253 8.84 20.90 15.03
CA VAL A 253 10.14 20.86 14.34
C VAL A 253 11.20 20.11 15.16
N GLY A 254 11.15 20.21 16.49
CA GLY A 254 12.05 19.46 17.37
C GLY A 254 11.89 17.94 17.26
N CYS A 255 10.66 17.43 17.19
CA CYS A 255 10.40 16.00 17.02
C CYS A 255 10.85 15.52 15.64
N ALA A 256 10.56 16.28 14.59
CA ALA A 256 11.00 15.97 13.23
C ALA A 256 12.54 15.91 13.13
N GLN A 257 13.25 16.84 13.77
CA GLN A 257 14.71 16.87 13.82
C GLN A 257 15.31 15.69 14.60
N GLN A 258 14.71 15.33 15.74
CA GLN A 258 15.15 14.16 16.50
C GLN A 258 14.95 12.86 15.72
N LEU A 259 13.79 12.71 15.05
CA LEU A 259 13.49 11.57 14.19
C LEU A 259 14.53 11.46 13.06
N LYS A 260 14.76 12.56 12.34
CA LYS A 260 15.79 12.64 11.30
C LYS A 260 17.18 12.27 11.82
N THR A 261 17.55 12.75 13.02
CA THR A 261 18.85 12.43 13.63
C THR A 261 19.00 10.93 13.89
N LYS A 262 17.96 10.28 14.44
CA LYS A 262 17.98 8.82 14.66
C LYS A 262 18.06 8.05 13.34
N ILE A 263 17.35 8.47 12.30
CA ILE A 263 17.43 7.85 10.96
C ILE A 263 18.86 7.93 10.42
N LEU A 264 19.49 9.11 10.51
CA LEU A 264 20.86 9.34 10.02
C LEU A 264 21.93 8.61 10.84
N GLN A 265 21.65 8.21 12.09
CA GLN A 265 22.56 7.35 12.85
C GLN A 265 22.62 5.93 12.28
N VAL A 266 21.51 5.43 11.74
CA VAL A 266 21.43 4.11 11.09
C VAL A 266 21.87 4.19 9.63
N HIS A 267 21.47 5.26 8.93
CA HIS A 267 21.74 5.50 7.52
C HIS A 267 22.36 6.88 7.28
N PRO A 268 23.69 7.04 7.48
CA PRO A 268 24.36 8.35 7.44
C PRO A 268 24.28 9.09 6.11
N HIS A 269 23.99 8.38 5.03
CA HIS A 269 23.94 8.90 3.66
C HIS A 269 22.52 8.99 3.10
N ALA A 270 21.49 8.59 3.86
CA ALA A 270 20.12 8.63 3.38
C ALA A 270 19.60 10.08 3.29
N ASN A 271 18.87 10.37 2.21
CA ASN A 271 18.05 11.56 2.11
C ASN A 271 16.73 11.31 2.87
N VAL A 272 16.51 12.07 3.94
CA VAL A 272 15.32 11.94 4.81
C VAL A 272 14.34 13.07 4.50
N ILE A 273 13.19 12.69 3.98
CA ILE A 273 12.06 13.57 3.66
C ILE A 273 10.94 13.26 4.65
N LEU A 274 10.52 14.28 5.42
CA LEU A 274 9.42 14.17 6.37
C LEU A 274 8.30 15.11 5.90
N THR A 275 7.17 14.53 5.51
CA THR A 275 5.97 15.27 5.14
C THR A 275 4.92 15.00 6.22
N VAL A 276 4.32 16.06 6.78
CA VAL A 276 3.38 15.96 7.91
C VAL A 276 2.01 16.50 7.48
#